data_AF-A0A1Z8RCN8-F1
#
_entry.id   AF-A0A1Z8RCN8-F1
#
_cell.length_a   1.000
_cell.length_b   1.000
_cell.length_c   1.000
_cell.angle_alpha   90.00
_cell.angle_beta   90.00
_cell.angle_gamma   90.00
#
_symmetry.space_group_name_H-M   'P 1'
#
loop_
_entity.id
_entity.type
_entity.pdbx_description
1 polymer ?
#
loop_
_entity_poly.entity_id
_entity_poly.type
_entity_poly.pdbx_seq_one_letter_code
_entity_poly.pdbx_strand_id
1 'polypeptide(L)'
;MSHIQYTICRNATYYYNRRVPKHAEKQYGKFLRYSLGKCPDLAAKIAVRLTSLLESNWSNNQHIMPINIVETISSYQKKSYTLLEVLNDYIEIKDINKKVSHIAASTLVSLVGNKRIEDYTREDAKLLVSYLGRKGNKTATIRRRLGSLSGAVEVDW
;
A
#
# COMPACT_ATOMS: atom_id res chain seq x y z
N MET A 1 7.43 24.98 9.74
CA MET A 1 6.43 23.89 9.72
C MET A 1 5.24 24.34 10.55
N SER A 2 4.06 24.44 9.94
CA SER A 2 2.82 24.70 10.68
C SER A 2 2.63 23.63 11.75
N HIS A 3 2.29 24.05 12.96
CA HIS A 3 2.03 23.13 14.07
C HIS A 3 0.80 22.26 13.73
N ILE A 4 1.00 20.97 13.49
CA ILE A 4 -0.08 20.01 13.26
C ILE A 4 -0.64 19.62 14.63
N GLN A 5 -1.92 19.93 14.86
CA GLN A 5 -2.57 19.71 16.15
C GLN A 5 -2.49 18.24 16.59
N TYR A 6 -2.25 18.03 17.89
CA TYR A 6 -2.13 16.71 18.50
C TYR A 6 -1.05 15.83 17.87
N THR A 7 0.04 16.43 17.36
CA THR A 7 1.18 15.68 16.87
C THR A 7 2.48 16.08 17.55
N ILE A 8 3.40 15.12 17.62
CA ILE A 8 4.78 15.34 18.06
C ILE A 8 5.73 14.64 17.08
N CYS A 9 6.91 15.21 16.85
CA CYS A 9 7.98 14.56 16.09
C CYS A 9 9.07 14.07 17.05
N ARG A 10 9.46 12.79 16.95
CA ARG A 10 10.59 12.19 17.69
C ARG A 10 11.34 11.26 16.77
N ASN A 11 12.67 11.36 16.72
CA ASN A 11 13.54 10.53 15.87
C ASN A 11 13.05 10.45 14.41
N ALA A 12 12.75 11.62 13.82
CA ALA A 12 12.20 11.76 12.47
C ALA A 12 10.87 11.00 12.21
N THR A 13 10.16 10.61 13.27
CA THR A 13 8.85 9.95 13.19
C THR A 13 7.79 10.85 13.83
N TYR A 14 6.70 11.06 13.11
CA TYR A 14 5.54 11.78 13.60
C TYR A 14 4.63 10.84 14.39
N TYR A 15 4.11 11.31 15.51
CA TYR A 15 3.17 10.59 16.34
C TYR A 15 1.92 11.43 16.56
N TYR A 16 0.76 10.80 16.47
CA TYR A 16 -0.46 11.34 17.05
C TYR A 16 -0.34 11.21 18.57
N ASN A 17 -0.57 12.29 19.31
CA ASN A 17 -0.47 12.33 20.75
C ASN A 17 -1.58 13.24 21.31
N ARG A 18 -2.62 12.62 21.86
CA ARG A 18 -3.82 13.32 22.33
C ARG A 18 -4.30 12.76 23.66
N ARG A 19 -4.72 13.63 24.58
CA ARG A 19 -5.40 13.24 25.81
C ARG A 19 -6.85 12.89 25.51
N VAL A 20 -7.33 11.80 26.10
CA VAL A 20 -8.71 11.35 25.96
C VAL A 20 -9.60 12.06 26.99
N PRO A 21 -10.80 12.56 26.62
CA PRO A 21 -11.77 13.08 27.55
C PRO A 21 -12.24 12.04 28.57
N LYS A 22 -12.57 12.46 29.81
CA LYS A 22 -12.93 11.57 30.92
C LYS A 22 -14.02 10.55 30.56
N HIS A 23 -15.06 10.96 29.83
CA HIS A 23 -16.16 10.08 29.43
C HIS A 23 -15.74 9.00 28.43
N ALA A 24 -14.63 9.20 27.71
CA ALA A 24 -14.09 8.26 26.73
C ALA A 24 -12.89 7.45 27.20
N GLU A 25 -12.36 7.74 28.40
CA GLU A 25 -11.21 7.02 28.96
C GLU A 25 -11.48 5.50 29.12
N LYS A 26 -12.73 5.11 29.41
CA LYS A 26 -13.11 3.69 29.52
C LYS A 26 -12.86 2.92 28.22
N GLN A 27 -13.02 3.57 27.07
CA GLN A 27 -12.90 2.93 25.76
C GLN A 27 -11.49 3.01 25.18
N TYR A 28 -10.80 4.14 25.37
CA TYR A 28 -9.54 4.44 24.68
C TYR A 28 -8.32 4.51 25.62
N GLY A 29 -8.52 4.47 26.94
CA GLY A 29 -7.50 4.80 27.93
C GLY A 29 -7.30 6.32 28.08
N LYS A 30 -6.30 6.73 28.87
CA LYS A 30 -6.06 8.16 29.19
C LYS A 30 -5.45 8.97 28.04
N PHE A 31 -4.70 8.31 27.16
CA PHE A 31 -3.95 8.95 26.08
C PHE A 31 -3.97 8.08 24.82
N LEU A 32 -4.11 8.73 23.67
CA LEU A 32 -3.88 8.12 22.36
C LEU A 32 -2.46 8.46 21.92
N ARG A 33 -1.66 7.43 21.65
CA ARG A 33 -0.32 7.59 21.10
C ARG A 33 -0.05 6.59 19.98
N TYR A 34 -0.01 7.09 18.75
CA TYR A 34 0.17 6.24 17.56
C TYR A 34 1.20 6.83 16.61
N SER A 35 2.02 5.97 16.01
CA SER A 35 2.97 6.38 14.95
C SER A 35 2.21 6.71 13.67
N LEU A 36 2.54 7.83 13.05
CA LEU A 36 2.00 8.31 11.77
C LEU A 36 3.01 8.14 10.62
N GLY A 37 4.24 7.69 10.92
CA GLY A 37 5.33 7.54 9.96
C GLY A 37 6.24 8.76 9.85
N LYS A 38 7.08 8.78 8.82
CA LYS A 38 8.15 9.79 8.65
C LYS A 38 7.80 10.92 7.70
N CYS A 39 6.78 10.74 6.86
CA CYS A 39 6.36 11.75 5.88
C CYS A 39 5.48 12.82 6.57
N PRO A 40 5.92 14.10 6.61
CA PRO A 40 5.18 15.16 7.30
C PRO A 40 3.79 15.40 6.70
N ASP A 41 3.66 15.40 5.38
CA ASP A 41 2.39 15.68 4.70
C ASP A 41 1.37 14.56 4.92
N LEU A 42 1.84 13.31 4.92
CA LEU A 42 1.00 12.16 5.22
C LEU A 42 0.57 12.17 6.69
N ALA A 43 1.51 12.44 7.60
CA ALA A 43 1.22 12.56 9.02
C ALA A 43 0.19 13.67 9.32
N ALA A 44 0.28 14.82 8.63
CA ALA A 44 -0.69 15.90 8.73
C ALA A 44 -2.11 15.44 8.31
N LYS A 45 -2.23 14.78 7.16
CA LYS A 45 -3.51 14.25 6.66
C LYS A 45 -4.13 13.24 7.63
N ILE A 46 -3.33 12.31 8.15
CA ILE A 46 -3.80 11.31 9.12
C ILE A 46 -4.23 11.99 10.43
N ALA A 47 -3.44 12.93 10.96
CA ALA A 47 -3.75 13.63 12.20
C ALA A 47 -5.06 14.44 12.11
N VAL A 48 -5.28 15.14 10.99
CA VAL A 48 -6.54 15.86 10.72
C VAL A 48 -7.72 14.89 10.69
N ARG A 49 -7.59 13.77 9.98
CA ARG A 49 -8.65 12.76 9.89
C ARG A 49 -8.99 12.14 11.24
N LEU A 50 -7.98 11.73 12.00
CA LEU A 50 -8.15 11.16 13.35
C LEU A 50 -8.83 12.18 14.27
N THR A 51 -8.40 13.43 14.23
CA THR A 51 -8.99 14.49 15.06
C THR A 51 -10.46 14.67 14.72
N SER A 52 -10.82 14.80 13.44
CA SER A 52 -12.22 14.94 13.00
C SER A 52 -13.08 13.75 13.45
N LEU A 53 -12.60 12.51 13.29
CA LEU A 53 -13.33 11.32 13.72
C LEU A 53 -13.53 11.28 15.23
N LEU A 54 -12.47 11.54 16.00
CA LEU A 54 -12.51 11.50 17.46
C LEU A 54 -13.40 12.62 18.03
N GLU A 55 -13.32 13.84 17.49
CA GLU A 55 -14.22 14.93 17.93
C GLU A 55 -15.69 14.61 17.62
N SER A 56 -15.97 14.05 16.44
CA SER A 56 -17.34 13.62 16.09
C SER A 56 -17.85 12.48 16.97
N ASN A 57 -16.96 11.63 17.47
CA ASN A 57 -17.30 10.49 18.30
C ASN A 57 -17.45 10.87 19.78
N TRP A 58 -16.60 11.77 20.26
CA TRP A 58 -16.59 12.23 21.64
C TRP A 58 -17.61 13.35 21.92
N SER A 59 -18.18 13.98 20.89
CA SER A 59 -19.21 15.01 21.03
C SER A 59 -20.51 14.49 21.65
N ASN A 60 -20.80 13.18 21.53
CA ASN A 60 -21.97 12.56 22.15
C ASN A 60 -21.57 11.75 23.40
N ASN A 61 -21.94 12.27 24.57
CA ASN A 61 -21.62 11.66 25.86
C ASN A 61 -22.40 10.36 26.15
N GLN A 62 -23.43 10.02 25.36
CA GLN A 62 -24.29 8.88 25.66
C GLN A 62 -23.75 7.56 25.10
N HIS A 63 -23.04 7.58 23.97
CA HIS A 63 -22.61 6.37 23.31
C HIS A 63 -21.34 6.57 22.48
N ILE A 64 -20.22 6.13 23.02
CA ILE A 64 -18.91 6.21 22.36
C ILE A 64 -18.72 4.93 21.54
N MET A 65 -18.72 5.07 20.22
CA MET A 65 -18.39 3.97 19.33
C MET A 65 -16.87 3.86 19.17
N PRO A 66 -16.25 2.69 19.40
CA PRO A 66 -14.81 2.56 19.21
C PRO A 66 -14.42 2.81 17.76
N ILE A 67 -13.61 3.83 17.54
CA ILE A 67 -12.92 4.04 16.27
C ILE A 67 -11.70 3.12 16.25
N ASN A 68 -11.57 2.32 15.19
CA ASN A 68 -10.35 1.58 14.94
C ASN A 68 -9.25 2.53 14.42
N ILE A 69 -8.46 3.07 15.35
CA ILE A 69 -7.40 4.04 15.07
C ILE A 69 -6.31 3.40 14.19
N VAL A 70 -5.98 2.13 14.44
CA VAL A 70 -4.97 1.40 13.66
C VAL A 70 -5.40 1.27 12.21
N GLU A 71 -6.65 0.87 11.97
CA GLU A 71 -7.19 0.75 10.61
C GLU A 71 -7.30 2.09 9.90
N THR A 72 -7.67 3.14 10.64
CA THR A 72 -7.68 4.50 10.09
C THR A 72 -6.28 4.91 9.63
N ILE A 73 -5.23 4.63 10.41
CA ILE A 73 -3.84 4.92 10.03
C ILE A 73 -3.39 4.04 8.85
N SER A 74 -3.69 2.73 8.87
CA SER A 74 -3.28 1.79 7.83
C SER A 74 -3.92 2.12 6.47
N SER A 75 -5.15 2.66 6.46
CA SER A 75 -5.81 3.08 5.22
C SER A 75 -5.07 4.18 4.44
N TYR A 76 -4.19 4.94 5.09
CA TYR A 76 -3.35 5.97 4.47
C TYR A 76 -1.99 5.42 4.02
N GLN A 77 -1.63 4.22 4.43
CA GLN A 77 -0.48 3.53 3.85
C GLN A 77 -0.91 3.06 2.45
N LYS A 78 -0.07 3.33 1.45
CA LYS A 78 -0.31 2.85 0.09
C LYS A 78 -0.47 1.33 0.18
N LYS A 79 -1.66 0.80 -0.15
CA LYS A 79 -1.85 -0.64 -0.30
C LYS A 79 -0.81 -1.12 -1.30
N SER A 80 0.13 -1.90 -0.80
CA SER A 80 1.13 -2.50 -1.63
C SER A 80 0.56 -3.81 -2.14
N TYR A 81 0.42 -3.92 -3.45
CA TYR A 81 0.09 -5.17 -4.08
C TYR A 81 1.33 -5.80 -4.69
N THR A 82 1.43 -7.11 -4.56
CA THR A 82 2.42 -7.92 -5.27
C THR A 82 2.02 -8.11 -6.72
N LEU A 83 2.98 -8.52 -7.57
CA LEU A 83 2.70 -8.77 -8.99
C LEU A 83 1.56 -9.77 -9.19
N LEU A 84 1.54 -10.87 -8.41
CA LEU A 84 0.52 -11.90 -8.56
C LEU A 84 -0.87 -11.41 -8.13
N GLU A 85 -0.97 -10.59 -7.09
CA GLU A 85 -2.24 -10.02 -6.64
C GLU A 85 -2.83 -9.10 -7.71
N VAL A 86 -2.05 -8.15 -8.21
CA VAL A 86 -2.54 -7.24 -9.26
C VAL A 86 -2.80 -7.96 -10.56
N LEU A 87 -2.00 -8.97 -10.91
CA LEU A 87 -2.26 -9.73 -12.12
C LEU A 87 -3.59 -10.49 -12.05
N ASN A 88 -3.92 -11.06 -10.89
CA ASN A 88 -5.20 -11.74 -10.70
C ASN A 88 -6.36 -10.76 -10.88
N ASP A 89 -6.30 -9.61 -10.19
CA ASP A 89 -7.32 -8.56 -10.29
C ASP A 89 -7.42 -8.03 -11.73
N TYR A 90 -6.28 -7.81 -12.39
CA TYR A 90 -6.22 -7.28 -13.76
C TYR A 90 -6.80 -8.26 -14.79
N ILE A 91 -6.52 -9.56 -14.66
CA ILE A 91 -7.09 -10.59 -15.54
C ILE A 91 -8.62 -10.65 -15.36
N GLU A 92 -9.10 -10.60 -14.11
CA GLU A 92 -10.53 -10.62 -13.81
C GLU A 92 -11.25 -9.39 -14.38
N ILE A 93 -10.66 -8.20 -14.26
CA ILE A 93 -11.27 -6.95 -14.72
C ILE A 93 -11.22 -6.81 -16.25
N LYS A 94 -10.13 -7.24 -16.90
CA LYS A 94 -9.87 -6.95 -18.33
C LYS A 94 -10.15 -8.11 -19.29
N ASP A 95 -10.58 -9.28 -18.78
CA ASP A 95 -10.82 -10.50 -19.57
C ASP A 95 -9.65 -10.85 -20.51
N ILE A 96 -8.42 -10.73 -19.99
CA ILE A 96 -7.20 -11.00 -20.74
C ILE A 96 -6.89 -12.49 -20.72
N ASN A 97 -6.14 -12.98 -21.72
CA ASN A 97 -5.67 -14.36 -21.77
C ASN A 97 -4.88 -14.76 -20.49
N LYS A 98 -5.61 -15.36 -19.55
CA LYS A 98 -5.15 -15.79 -18.24
C LYS A 98 -3.89 -16.65 -18.30
N LYS A 99 -3.82 -17.57 -19.27
CA LYS A 99 -2.74 -18.55 -19.38
C LYS A 99 -1.40 -17.89 -19.74
N VAL A 100 -1.40 -16.96 -20.71
CA VAL A 100 -0.17 -16.28 -21.13
C VAL A 100 0.35 -15.37 -20.01
N SER A 101 -0.55 -14.62 -19.39
CA SER A 101 -0.24 -13.68 -18.30
C SER A 101 0.33 -14.40 -17.07
N HIS A 102 -0.29 -15.50 -16.63
CA HIS A 102 0.23 -16.28 -15.51
C HIS A 102 1.58 -16.93 -15.81
N ILE A 103 1.78 -17.51 -17.00
CA ILE A 103 3.07 -18.11 -17.35
C ILE A 103 4.17 -17.05 -17.31
N ALA A 104 3.90 -15.85 -17.85
CA ALA A 104 4.86 -14.76 -17.82
C ALA A 104 5.19 -14.32 -16.39
N ALA A 105 4.17 -14.10 -15.55
CA ALA A 105 4.37 -13.66 -14.17
C ALA A 105 5.01 -14.74 -13.29
N SER A 106 4.55 -15.99 -13.35
CA SER A 106 5.19 -17.10 -12.63
C SER A 106 6.65 -17.27 -13.02
N THR A 107 6.98 -17.07 -14.31
CA THR A 107 8.38 -17.11 -14.76
C THR A 107 9.17 -15.96 -14.13
N LEU A 108 8.66 -14.73 -14.18
CA LEU A 108 9.33 -13.57 -13.58
C LEU A 108 9.50 -13.74 -12.05
N VAL A 109 8.45 -14.15 -11.35
CA VAL A 109 8.47 -14.46 -9.91
C VAL A 109 9.51 -15.53 -9.59
N SER A 110 9.65 -16.57 -10.42
CA SER A 110 10.67 -17.59 -10.20
C SER A 110 12.11 -17.08 -10.35
N LEU A 111 12.31 -15.98 -11.08
CA LEU A 111 13.63 -15.38 -11.32
C LEU A 111 13.99 -14.35 -10.25
N VAL A 112 13.04 -13.53 -9.80
CA VAL A 112 13.33 -12.34 -8.96
C VAL A 112 12.50 -12.27 -7.67
N GLY A 113 11.62 -13.24 -7.44
CA GLY A 113 10.69 -13.26 -6.31
C GLY A 113 9.38 -12.51 -6.60
N ASN A 114 8.34 -12.79 -5.79
CA ASN A 114 7.07 -12.07 -5.87
C ASN A 114 7.17 -10.75 -5.09
N LYS A 115 7.68 -9.71 -5.76
CA LYS A 115 7.88 -8.39 -5.17
C LYS A 115 6.60 -7.54 -5.21
N ARG A 116 6.62 -6.41 -4.50
CA ARG A 116 5.63 -5.34 -4.66
C ARG A 116 5.74 -4.80 -6.09
N ILE A 117 4.63 -4.37 -6.69
CA ILE A 117 4.66 -3.84 -8.07
C ILE A 117 5.70 -2.73 -8.27
N GLU A 118 5.79 -1.82 -7.30
CA GLU A 118 6.72 -0.69 -7.35
C GLU A 118 8.20 -1.06 -7.19
N ASP A 119 8.49 -2.29 -6.80
CA ASP A 119 9.86 -2.78 -6.63
C ASP A 119 10.38 -3.52 -7.88
N TYR A 120 9.53 -3.71 -8.91
CA TYR A 120 9.99 -4.25 -10.19
C TYR A 120 10.72 -3.19 -11.00
N THR A 121 11.88 -3.56 -11.49
CA THR A 121 12.80 -2.67 -12.22
C THR A 121 12.95 -3.14 -13.66
N ARG A 122 13.42 -2.25 -14.55
CA ARG A 122 13.78 -2.60 -15.93
C ARG A 122 14.73 -3.80 -16.03
N GLU A 123 15.53 -4.00 -15.00
CA GLU A 123 16.57 -5.03 -14.96
C GLU A 123 15.95 -6.40 -14.68
N ASP A 124 14.84 -6.45 -13.94
CA ASP A 124 14.03 -7.66 -13.78
C ASP A 124 13.43 -8.11 -15.12
N ALA A 125 12.99 -7.20 -16.00
CA ALA A 125 12.54 -7.60 -17.34
C ALA A 125 13.67 -8.00 -18.27
N LYS A 126 14.82 -7.33 -18.24
CA LYS A 126 15.99 -7.78 -19.01
C LYS A 126 16.36 -9.21 -18.63
N LEU A 127 16.29 -9.55 -17.34
CA LEU A 127 16.52 -10.91 -16.86
C LEU A 127 15.50 -11.89 -17.43
N LEU A 128 14.22 -11.53 -17.44
CA LEU A 128 13.16 -12.34 -18.07
C LEU A 128 13.40 -12.56 -19.56
N VAL A 129 13.74 -11.51 -20.31
CA VAL A 129 14.06 -11.58 -21.75
C VAL A 129 15.23 -12.52 -22.00
N SER A 130 16.34 -12.34 -21.26
CA SER A 130 17.52 -13.18 -21.37
C SER A 130 17.20 -14.65 -21.06
N TYR A 131 16.44 -14.90 -19.99
CA TYR A 131 16.02 -16.26 -19.61
C TYR A 131 15.17 -16.92 -20.71
N LEU A 132 14.17 -16.21 -21.24
CA LEU A 132 13.30 -16.75 -22.29
C LEU A 132 14.05 -16.99 -23.60
N GLY A 133 14.99 -16.12 -23.95
CA GLY A 133 15.89 -16.28 -25.10
C GLY A 133 16.77 -17.52 -24.96
N ARG A 134 17.40 -17.73 -23.80
CA ARG A 134 18.20 -18.94 -23.51
C ARG A 134 17.37 -20.22 -23.55
N LYS A 135 16.08 -20.15 -23.22
CA LYS A 135 15.11 -21.26 -23.36
C LYS A 135 14.63 -21.48 -24.81
N GLY A 136 15.12 -20.72 -25.78
CA GLY A 136 14.77 -20.88 -27.20
C GLY A 136 13.42 -20.28 -27.61
N ASN A 137 12.85 -19.36 -26.82
CA ASN A 137 11.58 -18.73 -27.18
C ASN A 137 11.80 -17.73 -28.34
N LYS A 138 10.91 -17.75 -29.34
CA LYS A 138 10.93 -16.78 -30.45
C LYS A 138 10.67 -15.36 -29.93
N THR A 139 11.27 -14.37 -30.58
CA THR A 139 11.13 -12.94 -30.23
C THR A 139 9.68 -12.47 -30.12
N ALA A 140 8.79 -12.94 -31.00
CA ALA A 140 7.36 -12.62 -30.95
C ALA A 140 6.69 -13.13 -29.65
N THR A 141 7.06 -14.33 -29.19
CA THR A 141 6.56 -14.90 -27.94
C THR A 141 7.08 -14.14 -26.73
N ILE A 142 8.36 -13.75 -26.74
CA ILE A 142 8.97 -12.93 -25.68
C ILE A 142 8.24 -11.59 -25.57
N ARG A 143 8.02 -10.90 -26.70
CA ARG A 143 7.28 -9.63 -26.74
C ARG A 143 5.85 -9.77 -26.21
N ARG A 144 5.13 -10.85 -26.56
CA ARG A 144 3.77 -11.09 -26.05
C ARG A 144 3.73 -11.27 -24.54
N ARG A 145 4.71 -11.96 -23.97
CA ARG A 145 4.83 -12.18 -22.51
C ARG A 145 5.21 -10.91 -21.76
N LEU A 146 6.10 -10.08 -22.31
CA LEU A 146 6.39 -8.76 -21.75
C LEU A 146 5.17 -7.84 -21.80
N GLY A 147 4.50 -7.79 -22.96
CA GLY A 147 3.30 -6.97 -23.14
C GLY A 147 2.21 -7.32 -22.13
N SER A 148 1.99 -8.61 -21.85
CA SER A 148 1.02 -9.05 -20.83
C SER A 148 1.38 -8.63 -19.40
N LEU A 149 2.66 -8.36 -19.11
CA LEU A 149 3.11 -7.84 -17.82
C LEU A 149 3.05 -6.31 -17.77
N SER A 150 3.36 -5.62 -18.87
CA SER A 150 3.28 -4.14 -18.95
C SER A 150 1.87 -3.60 -18.71
N GLY A 151 0.83 -4.35 -19.07
CA GLY A 151 -0.54 -3.96 -18.77
C GLY A 151 -0.90 -4.03 -17.28
N ALA A 152 -0.20 -4.88 -16.52
CA ALA A 152 -0.44 -5.11 -15.10
C ALA A 152 0.52 -4.32 -14.19
N VAL A 153 1.69 -3.94 -14.72
CA VAL A 153 2.73 -3.19 -14.02
C VAL A 153 2.94 -1.90 -14.80
N GLU A 154 2.66 -0.75 -14.19
CA GLU A 154 2.85 0.60 -14.76
C GLU A 154 4.35 0.93 -14.88
N VAL A 155 5.07 0.08 -15.63
CA VAL A 155 6.50 0.16 -15.90
C VAL A 155 6.63 0.14 -17.42
N ASP A 156 7.26 1.16 -17.97
CA ASP A 156 7.62 1.21 -19.39
C ASP A 156 8.73 0.18 -19.68
N TRP A 157 8.33 -1.00 -20.14
CA TRP A 157 9.18 -2.15 -20.47
C TRP A 157 9.81 -2.07 -21.87
#